data_AF-A0A5S4YY10-F1
#
_entry.id   AF-A0A5S4YY10-F1
#
_cell.length_a   1.000
_cell.length_b   1.000
_cell.length_c   1.000
_cell.angle_alpha   90.00
_cell.angle_beta   90.00
_cell.angle_gamma   90.00
#
_symmetry.space_group_name_H-M   'P 1'
#
loop_
_entity.id
_entity.type
_entity.pdbx_description
1 polymer ?
#
loop_
_entity_poly.entity_id
_entity_poly.type
_entity_poly.pdbx_seq_one_letter_code
_entity_poly.pdbx_strand_id
1 'polypeptide(L)' 'ETRAWLDTRPAGRFQFTFTPKHGSWLNLIEGFFSKFARSVLRHIRVTSKYELKERIMAGIDDVNRHPVVHTWSYKLADAA' A
#
# COMPACT_ATOMS: atom_id res chain seq x y z
N GLU A 1 -11.04 13.30 15.34
CA GLU A 1 -11.58 13.54 13.99
C GLU A 1 -11.92 12.23 13.26
N THR A 2 -10.95 11.33 13.00
CA THR A 2 -11.18 10.08 12.25
C THR A 2 -12.24 9.16 12.87
N ARG A 3 -12.21 8.92 14.19
CA ARG A 3 -13.21 8.09 14.88
C ARG A 3 -14.63 8.68 14.77
N ALA A 4 -14.76 9.98 15.07
CA ALA A 4 -16.04 10.67 14.94
C ALA A 4 -16.62 10.57 13.52
N TRP A 5 -15.78 10.70 12.48
CA TRP A 5 -16.25 10.48 11.11
C TRP A 5 -16.64 9.03 10.85
N LEU A 6 -15.87 8.05 11.34
CA LEU A 6 -16.18 6.62 11.21
C LEU A 6 -17.52 6.26 11.87
N ASP A 7 -17.83 6.87 13.01
CA ASP A 7 -19.09 6.66 13.73
C ASP A 7 -20.32 7.16 12.94
N THR A 8 -20.11 8.08 11.99
CA THR A 8 -21.19 8.53 11.07
C THR A 8 -21.44 7.57 9.90
N ARG A 9 -20.66 6.49 9.76
CA ARG A 9 -20.78 5.54 8.66
C ARG A 9 -21.69 4.36 9.06
N PRO A 10 -22.38 3.72 8.10
CA PRO A 10 -23.22 2.55 8.40
C PRO A 10 -22.46 1.48 9.17
N ALA A 11 -23.11 0.91 10.20
CA ALA A 11 -22.54 -0.18 10.98
C ALA A 11 -22.20 -1.37 10.07
N GLY A 12 -21.06 -2.01 10.32
CA GLY A 12 -20.56 -3.11 9.51
C GLY A 12 -19.95 -2.72 8.16
N ARG A 13 -19.90 -1.43 7.79
CA ARG A 13 -19.23 -0.97 6.55
C ARG A 13 -17.73 -1.25 6.54
N PHE A 14 -17.09 -1.21 7.71
CA PHE A 14 -15.64 -1.39 7.84
C PHE A 14 -15.33 -2.51 8.81
N GLN A 15 -14.43 -3.40 8.41
CA GLN A 15 -13.75 -4.34 9.28
C GLN A 15 -12.31 -3.86 9.45
N PHE A 16 -11.92 -3.58 10.68
CA PHE A 16 -10.55 -3.16 10.98
C PHE A 16 -9.70 -4.38 11.29
N THR A 17 -8.66 -4.60 10.48
CA THR A 17 -7.63 -5.61 10.73
C THR A 17 -6.37 -4.89 11.20
N PHE A 18 -5.94 -5.19 12.42
CA PHE A 18 -4.71 -4.63 12.99
C PHE A 18 -3.60 -5.67 12.89
N THR A 19 -2.45 -5.27 12.34
CA THR A 19 -1.24 -6.11 12.39
C THR A 19 -0.70 -6.17 13.82
N PRO A 20 -0.03 -7.26 14.23
CA PRO A 20 0.66 -7.33 15.52
C PRO A 20 1.62 -6.14 15.71
N LYS A 21 1.84 -5.73 16.97
CA LYS A 21 2.66 -4.55 17.32
C LYS A 21 4.07 -4.57 16.71
N HIS A 22 4.67 -5.75 16.57
CA HIS A 22 5.99 -5.96 15.97
C HIS A 22 5.92 -6.67 14.60
N GLY A 23 4.72 -6.70 13.99
CA GLY A 23 4.42 -7.38 12.74
C GLY A 23 4.21 -6.41 11.57
N SER A 24 4.87 -5.25 11.55
CA SER A 24 4.74 -4.28 10.43
C SER A 24 5.12 -4.90 9.09
N TRP A 25 5.98 -5.93 9.09
CA TRP A 25 6.33 -6.68 7.89
C TRP A 25 5.12 -7.34 7.21
N LEU A 26 4.01 -7.63 7.93
CA LEU A 26 2.76 -8.14 7.35
C LEU A 26 1.99 -7.07 6.54
N ASN A 27 2.36 -5.80 6.66
CA ASN A 27 1.70 -4.72 5.94
C ASN A 27 2.23 -4.61 4.50
N LEU A 28 1.59 -5.34 3.57
CA LEU A 28 1.98 -5.42 2.16
C LEU A 28 2.16 -4.06 1.47
N ILE A 29 1.37 -3.06 1.88
CA ILE A 29 1.40 -1.74 1.24
C ILE A 29 2.75 -1.04 1.44
N GLU A 30 3.41 -1.27 2.58
CA GLU A 30 4.74 -0.70 2.86
C GLU A 30 5.77 -1.29 1.90
N GLY A 31 5.74 -2.61 1.71
CA GLY A 31 6.58 -3.31 0.75
C GLY A 31 6.34 -2.88 -0.69
N PHE A 32 5.06 -2.72 -1.07
CA PHE A 32 4.67 -2.21 -2.38
C PHE A 32 5.26 -0.80 -2.63
N PHE A 33 5.02 0.15 -1.73
CA PHE A 33 5.53 1.51 -1.91
C PHE A 33 7.06 1.58 -1.90
N SER A 34 7.72 0.76 -1.09
CA SER A 34 9.18 0.66 -1.10
C SER A 34 9.73 0.18 -2.45
N LYS A 35 9.08 -0.81 -3.10
CA LYS A 35 9.45 -1.26 -4.44
C LYS A 35 9.12 -0.20 -5.50
N PHE A 36 7.93 0.39 -5.43
CA PHE A 36 7.46 1.40 -6.36
C PHE A 36 8.37 2.64 -6.36
N ALA A 37 8.76 3.11 -5.18
CA ALA A 37 9.70 4.23 -5.04
C ALA A 37 11.07 3.93 -5.67
N ARG A 38 11.56 2.68 -5.55
CA ARG A 38 12.87 2.27 -6.08
C ARG A 38 12.88 1.96 -7.57
N SER A 39 11.74 1.58 -8.15
CA SER A 39 11.63 1.15 -9.55
C SER A 39 11.01 2.23 -10.44
N VAL A 40 9.86 2.78 -10.06
CA VAL A 40 9.08 3.72 -10.88
C VAL A 40 9.48 5.16 -10.61
N LEU A 41 9.64 5.53 -9.34
CA LEU A 41 9.89 6.93 -8.96
C LEU A 41 11.38 7.27 -8.87
N ARG A 42 12.26 6.28 -8.89
CA ARG A 42 13.69 6.51 -8.72
C ARG A 42 14.23 7.28 -9.92
N HIS A 43 14.71 8.49 -9.67
CA HIS A 43 15.28 9.43 -10.65
C HIS A 43 14.29 10.11 -11.60
N ILE A 44 12.97 10.04 -11.34
CA ILE A 44 12.03 10.80 -12.15
C ILE A 44 12.25 12.31 -11.93
N ARG A 45 12.17 13.07 -13.02
CA ARG A 45 12.08 14.52 -12.98
C ARG A 45 10.72 14.90 -13.53
N VAL A 46 10.02 15.76 -12.80
CA VAL A 46 8.70 16.28 -13.15
C VAL A 46 8.69 17.78 -12.92
N THR A 47 7.85 18.46 -13.68
CA THR A 47 7.73 19.92 -13.69
C THR A 47 6.55 20.42 -12.85
N SER A 48 5.64 19.52 -12.46
CA SER A 48 4.46 19.86 -11.66
C SER A 48 3.96 18.70 -10.80
N LYS A 49 3.12 19.03 -9.80
CA LYS A 49 2.40 18.02 -9.00
C LYS A 49 1.40 17.22 -9.84
N TYR A 50 0.84 17.84 -10.88
CA TYR A 50 -0.07 17.16 -11.80
C TYR A 50 0.68 16.09 -12.58
N GLU A 51 1.83 16.42 -13.16
CA GLU A 51 2.69 15.46 -13.85
C GLU A 51 3.12 14.32 -12.90
N LEU A 52 3.48 14.63 -11.65
CA LEU A 52 3.80 13.60 -10.66
C LEU A 52 2.66 12.60 -10.47
N LYS A 53 1.42 13.09 -10.34
CA LYS A 53 0.24 12.25 -10.20
C LYS A 53 0.06 11.34 -11.42
N GLU A 54 0.14 11.90 -12.63
CA GLU A 54 0.01 11.13 -13.87
C GLU A 54 1.05 10.01 -13.96
N ARG A 55 2.32 10.30 -13.62
CA ARG A 55 3.40 9.30 -13.60
C ARG A 55 3.17 8.21 -12.57
N ILE A 56 2.67 8.56 -11.38
CA ILE A 56 2.32 7.59 -10.33
C ILE A 56 1.19 6.67 -10.82
N MET A 57 0.12 7.24 -11.37
CA MET A 57 -1.02 6.46 -11.88
C MET A 57 -0.60 5.53 -13.01
N ALA A 58 0.18 6.02 -13.98
CA ALA A 58 0.70 5.20 -15.08
C ALA A 58 1.59 4.04 -14.58
N GLY A 59 2.41 4.27 -13.56
CA GLY A 59 3.21 3.22 -12.93
C GLY A 59 2.36 2.18 -12.20
N ILE A 60 1.29 2.60 -11.53
CA ILE A 60 0.34 1.68 -10.89
C ILE A 60 -0.36 0.82 -11.96
N ASP A 61 -0.80 1.44 -13.05
CA ASP A 61 -1.43 0.73 -14.17
C ASP A 61 -0.48 -0.29 -14.82
N ASP A 62 0.81 0.05 -14.95
CA ASP A 62 1.84 -0.89 -15.42
C ASP A 62 2.00 -2.10 -14.50
N VAL A 63 2.13 -1.88 -13.19
CA VAL A 63 2.23 -2.98 -12.22
C VAL A 63 0.97 -3.85 -12.24
N ASN A 64 -0.21 -3.25 -12.41
CA ASN A 64 -1.48 -3.97 -12.46
C ASN A 64 -1.67 -4.82 -13.73
N ARG A 65 -0.93 -4.58 -14.82
CA ARG A 65 -0.97 -5.44 -16.02
C ARG A 65 -0.45 -6.85 -15.75
N HIS A 66 0.52 -6.97 -14.84
CA HIS A 66 1.18 -8.22 -14.51
C HIS A 66 1.29 -8.38 -12.98
N PRO A 67 0.16 -8.61 -12.29
CA PRO A 67 0.15 -8.66 -10.84
C PRO A 67 0.96 -9.87 -10.35
N VAL A 68 1.87 -9.63 -9.41
CA VAL A 68 2.65 -10.68 -8.77
C VAL A 68 2.08 -10.94 -7.38
N VAL A 69 1.68 -12.18 -7.13
CA VAL A 69 1.20 -12.61 -5.80
C VAL A 69 2.35 -12.54 -4.81
N HIS A 70 2.17 -11.74 -3.76
CA HIS A 70 3.16 -11.69 -2.67
C HIS A 70 3.14 -13.01 -1.90
N THR A 71 4.29 -13.67 -1.84
CA THR A 71 4.47 -14.88 -1.03
C THR A 71 5.30 -14.52 0.20
N TRP A 72 4.71 -14.71 1.38
CA TRP A 72 5.41 -14.58 2.64
C TRP A 72 6.29 -15.80 2.87
N SER A 73 7.56 -15.60 3.18
CA SER A 73 8.51 -16.69 3.50
C SER A 73 9.06 -16.63 4.92
N TYR A 74 8.82 -15.53 5.63
CA TYR A 74 9.39 -15.27 6.94
C TYR A 74 8.35 -15.44 8.05
N LYS A 75 8.63 -16.30 9.04
CA LYS A 75 7.90 -16.41 10.32
C LYS A 75 6.37 -16.47 10.26
N LEU A 76 5.82 -17.05 9.18
CA LEU A 76 4.37 -17.29 9.06
C LEU A 76 3.84 -18.16 10.21
N ALA A 77 4.61 -19.17 10.62
CA ALA A 77 4.25 -20.07 11.71
C ALA A 77 4.17 -19.36 13.08
N ASP A 78 4.93 -18.28 13.27
CA ASP A 78 4.97 -17.50 14.51
C ASP A 78 3.91 -16.38 14.54
N ALA A 79 3.15 -16.21 13.44
CA ALA A 79 2.14 -15.17 13.29
C ALA A 79 0.71 -15.64 13.59
N ALA A 80 0.50 -16.95 13.77
CA ALA A 80 -0.78 -17.59 14.06
C ALA A 80 -1.12 -17.58 15.56
#